data_AF-A0A820SR20-F1
#
_entry.id   AF-A0A820SR20-F1
#
_cell.length_a   1.000
_cell.length_b   1.000
_cell.length_c   1.000
_cell.angle_alpha   90.00
_cell.angle_beta   90.00
_cell.angle_gamma   90.00
#
_symmetry.space_group_name_H-M   'P 1'
#
loop_
_entity.id
_entity.type
_entity.pdbx_description
1 polymer ?
#
loop_
_entity_poly.entity_id
_entity_poly.type
_entity_poly.pdbx_seq_one_letter_code
_entity_poly.pdbx_strand_id
1 'polypeptide(L)'
;MQSFAQLKLSEDFRILNDLHSFNEDICFVQVGVVVNGDVVKLKVLAITGDLPALKIALNFVAHNGYYCCYFCYLRGVHQEGKRQYSYKCPLEIRTADSFARDSTTASRFKRNEKGHLGVSVVANLLDIQLPYSIIIDYAHASLLRHSKSIFSELYGCLSPAIRNDVDIALAKQPFPHFFHRHMKSFKDLLFIKATEVRNILFYGFLPIFHQHLPLNVTSHFALYISGMRLLHGSPIFGDQTSTIANALLMKYYEDFRLYYHGLENITLHLHSHYKNQHERFGAFSHLGSFGQEGLMGYMESNYTGTRYQGDLIVENYSLDLIIHLEINDLHSFAKTTDGPFDKDSNFNFTSNYVFVNIHNSECSCRPINRCLTAFRRCVVHRQVYHSMHYKRRQKSIGYFVRYCHINDRSIHLFSKIIMFFSD
;
A
#
# COMPACT_ATOMS: atom_id res chain seq x y z
N MET A 1 -4.99 41.62 2.85
CA MET A 1 -5.33 40.19 2.86
C MET A 1 -5.90 39.81 1.51
N GLN A 2 -5.06 39.42 0.53
CA GLN A 2 -5.55 38.62 -0.60
C GLN A 2 -6.18 37.38 0.01
N SER A 3 -7.45 37.10 -0.32
CA SER A 3 -8.20 36.08 0.39
C SER A 3 -7.53 34.72 0.18
N PHE A 4 -7.49 33.89 1.22
CA PHE A 4 -6.95 32.52 1.15
C PHE A 4 -7.54 31.71 -0.02
N ALA A 5 -8.77 32.05 -0.45
CA ALA A 5 -9.41 31.50 -1.64
C ALA A 5 -8.73 31.92 -2.96
N GLN A 6 -8.27 33.17 -3.10
CA GLN A 6 -7.52 33.63 -4.27
C GLN A 6 -6.16 32.95 -4.39
N LEU A 7 -5.46 32.78 -3.26
CA LEU A 7 -4.17 32.06 -3.22
C LEU A 7 -4.36 30.58 -3.63
N LYS A 8 -5.37 29.91 -3.07
CA LYS A 8 -5.68 28.52 -3.42
C LYS A 8 -6.11 28.34 -4.88
N LEU A 9 -6.87 29.28 -5.43
CA LEU A 9 -7.22 29.30 -6.86
C LEU A 9 -5.98 29.50 -7.75
N SER A 10 -5.02 30.34 -7.31
CA SER A 10 -3.78 30.55 -8.06
C SER A 10 -2.86 29.32 -8.04
N GLU A 11 -2.90 28.55 -6.96
CA GLU A 11 -2.12 27.32 -6.80
C GLU A 11 -2.74 26.15 -7.59
N ASP A 12 -4.06 25.94 -7.49
CA ASP A 12 -4.79 24.96 -8.32
C ASP A 12 -4.57 25.24 -9.82
N PHE A 13 -4.51 26.52 -10.23
CA PHE A 13 -4.23 26.91 -11.63
C PHE A 13 -2.81 26.58 -12.08
N ARG A 14 -1.80 26.77 -11.22
CA ARG A 14 -0.42 26.39 -11.52
C ARG A 14 -0.29 24.88 -11.70
N ILE A 15 -0.85 24.09 -10.78
CA ILE A 15 -0.86 22.63 -10.85
C ILE A 15 -1.50 22.15 -12.15
N LEU A 16 -2.61 22.76 -12.58
CA LEU A 16 -3.26 22.41 -13.85
C LEU A 16 -2.36 22.67 -15.07
N ASN A 17 -1.62 23.79 -15.10
CA ASN A 17 -0.69 24.08 -16.20
C ASN A 17 0.47 23.08 -16.24
N ASP A 18 1.03 22.73 -15.09
CA ASP A 18 2.11 21.74 -15.00
C ASP A 18 1.63 20.36 -15.47
N LEU A 19 0.43 19.94 -15.07
CA LEU A 19 -0.20 18.70 -15.55
C LEU A 19 -0.51 18.73 -17.05
N HIS A 20 -0.89 19.89 -17.61
CA HIS A 20 -1.09 20.04 -19.04
C HIS A 20 0.22 19.82 -19.80
N SER A 21 1.31 20.48 -19.39
CA SER A 21 2.63 20.30 -20.00
C SER A 21 3.10 18.83 -19.92
N PHE A 22 2.95 18.20 -18.76
CA PHE A 22 3.33 16.80 -18.56
C PHE A 22 2.51 15.84 -19.43
N ASN A 23 1.22 16.12 -19.63
CA ASN A 23 0.37 15.30 -20.50
C ASN A 23 0.75 15.43 -21.98
N GLU A 24 1.22 16.59 -22.42
CA GLU A 24 1.74 16.77 -23.78
C GLU A 24 2.98 15.90 -24.01
N ASP A 25 3.90 15.86 -23.05
CA ASP A 25 5.09 15.00 -23.07
C ASP A 25 4.71 13.51 -23.10
N ILE A 26 3.74 13.08 -22.29
CA ILE A 26 3.24 11.70 -22.29
C ILE A 26 2.63 11.34 -23.64
N CYS A 27 1.78 12.21 -24.19
CA CYS A 27 1.16 11.99 -25.50
C CYS A 27 2.21 11.76 -26.59
N PHE A 28 3.34 12.48 -26.54
CA PHE A 28 4.45 12.27 -27.46
C PHE A 28 5.04 10.85 -27.33
N VAL A 29 5.30 10.39 -26.11
CA VAL A 29 5.87 9.05 -25.86
C VAL A 29 4.87 7.92 -26.18
N GLN A 30 3.55 8.18 -26.10
CA GLN A 30 2.50 7.22 -26.49
C GLN A 30 2.49 6.92 -28.00
N VAL A 31 2.90 7.88 -28.84
CA VAL A 31 3.03 7.68 -30.29
C VAL A 31 4.18 6.71 -30.63
N GLY A 32 5.20 6.67 -29.77
CA GLY A 32 6.33 5.74 -29.81
C GLY A 32 7.66 6.46 -30.01
N VAL A 33 8.66 6.05 -29.23
CA VAL A 33 10.03 6.58 -29.28
C VAL A 33 10.96 5.47 -29.75
N VAL A 34 11.89 5.80 -30.65
CA VAL A 34 12.90 4.84 -31.13
C VAL A 34 14.04 4.77 -30.11
N VAL A 35 14.22 3.61 -29.48
CA VAL A 35 15.31 3.32 -28.55
C VAL A 35 16.07 2.11 -29.09
N ASN A 36 17.34 2.28 -29.44
CA ASN A 36 18.21 1.23 -30.00
C ASN A 36 17.64 0.52 -31.24
N GLY A 37 16.86 1.23 -32.06
CA GLY A 37 16.22 0.69 -33.27
C GLY A 37 14.84 0.08 -33.04
N ASP A 38 14.42 -0.12 -31.78
CA ASP A 38 13.09 -0.59 -31.44
C ASP A 38 12.15 0.58 -31.14
N VAL A 39 10.89 0.48 -31.58
CA VAL A 39 9.84 1.45 -31.24
C VAL A 39 9.23 1.08 -29.90
N VAL A 40 9.56 1.85 -28.86
CA VAL A 40 9.01 1.70 -27.52
C VAL A 40 7.83 2.63 -27.36
N LYS A 41 6.69 2.11 -26.91
CA LYS A 41 5.48 2.90 -26.60
C LYS A 41 5.21 2.84 -25.12
N LEU A 42 4.92 4.00 -24.52
CA LEU A 42 4.46 4.08 -23.15
C LEU A 42 2.94 3.90 -23.12
N LYS A 43 2.44 3.10 -22.18
CA LYS A 43 1.01 2.94 -21.94
C LYS A 43 0.67 3.40 -20.53
N VAL A 44 -0.22 4.39 -20.42
CA VAL A 44 -0.69 4.85 -19.09
C VAL A 44 -1.87 4.00 -18.65
N LEU A 45 -1.68 3.23 -17.57
CA LEU A 45 -2.70 2.27 -17.12
C LEU A 45 -3.75 2.88 -16.20
N ALA A 46 -3.35 3.83 -15.35
CA ALA A 46 -4.21 4.39 -14.32
C ALA A 46 -3.64 5.69 -13.75
N ILE A 47 -4.52 6.40 -13.04
CA ILE A 47 -4.16 7.53 -12.18
C ILE A 47 -4.56 7.24 -10.74
N THR A 48 -3.76 7.74 -9.80
CA THR A 48 -4.05 7.63 -8.37
C THR A 48 -3.61 8.90 -7.65
N GLY A 49 -4.13 9.10 -6.45
CA GLY A 49 -3.84 10.24 -5.61
C GLY A 49 -4.87 10.36 -4.50
N ASP A 50 -4.62 11.29 -3.58
CA ASP A 50 -5.62 11.66 -2.60
C ASP A 50 -6.82 12.38 -3.27
N LEU A 51 -7.93 12.49 -2.56
CA LEU A 51 -9.14 13.13 -3.11
C LEU A 51 -8.93 14.60 -3.52
N PRO A 52 -8.15 15.42 -2.77
CA PRO A 52 -7.73 16.74 -3.22
C PRO A 52 -7.00 16.76 -4.58
N ALA A 53 -5.98 15.93 -4.78
CA ALA A 53 -5.24 15.89 -6.04
C ALA A 53 -6.14 15.40 -7.19
N LEU A 54 -6.90 14.31 -6.97
CA LEU A 54 -7.83 13.79 -7.96
C LEU A 54 -8.94 14.78 -8.31
N LYS A 55 -9.41 15.60 -7.36
CA LYS A 55 -10.36 16.69 -7.64
C LYS A 55 -9.80 17.66 -8.69
N ILE A 56 -8.54 18.05 -8.57
CA ILE A 56 -7.88 18.99 -9.50
C ILE A 56 -7.71 18.31 -10.86
N ALA A 57 -7.06 17.14 -10.90
CA ALA A 57 -6.78 16.42 -12.15
C ALA A 57 -8.08 16.06 -12.91
N LEU A 58 -9.13 15.65 -12.21
CA LEU A 58 -10.40 15.27 -12.81
C LEU A 58 -11.35 16.44 -13.07
N ASN A 59 -10.98 17.65 -12.65
CA ASN A 59 -11.85 18.83 -12.68
C ASN A 59 -13.24 18.54 -12.07
N PHE A 60 -13.22 18.02 -10.85
CA PHE A 60 -14.37 17.45 -10.15
C PHE A 60 -14.66 18.19 -8.85
N VAL A 61 -15.84 17.97 -8.26
CA VAL A 61 -16.14 18.52 -6.93
C VAL A 61 -15.26 17.89 -5.85
N ALA A 62 -15.03 18.66 -4.79
CA ALA A 62 -14.34 18.16 -3.61
C ALA A 62 -15.14 17.08 -2.88
N HIS A 63 -14.46 16.38 -1.95
CA HIS A 63 -14.96 15.25 -1.18
C HIS A 63 -16.28 15.48 -0.38
N ASN A 64 -16.69 16.74 -0.17
CA ASN A 64 -17.96 17.10 0.52
C ASN A 64 -19.10 17.50 -0.44
N GLY A 65 -18.89 17.34 -1.75
CA GLY A 65 -19.87 17.69 -2.79
C GLY A 65 -21.03 16.70 -2.88
N TYR A 66 -22.19 17.15 -3.36
CA TYR A 66 -23.39 16.30 -3.48
C TYR A 66 -23.15 15.05 -4.35
N TYR A 67 -22.40 15.17 -5.43
CA TYR A 67 -22.05 14.07 -6.33
C TYR A 67 -20.53 13.96 -6.46
N CYS A 68 -19.83 13.59 -5.38
CA CYS A 68 -18.36 13.56 -5.37
C CYS A 68 -17.75 12.18 -5.66
N CYS A 69 -18.56 11.13 -5.84
CA CYS A 69 -18.06 9.83 -6.27
C CYS A 69 -17.76 9.84 -7.78
N TYR A 70 -16.55 9.42 -8.15
CA TYR A 70 -16.14 9.31 -9.56
C TYR A 70 -16.78 8.12 -10.29
N PHE A 71 -17.25 7.12 -9.55
CA PHE A 71 -17.67 5.83 -10.10
C PHE A 71 -19.20 5.69 -10.19
N CYS A 72 -19.97 6.46 -9.42
CA CYS A 72 -21.42 6.33 -9.39
C CYS A 72 -22.12 7.69 -9.18
N TYR A 73 -23.46 7.68 -9.29
CA TYR A 73 -24.31 8.85 -9.10
C TYR A 73 -24.92 8.94 -7.69
N LEU A 74 -24.35 8.25 -6.68
CA LEU A 74 -24.84 8.37 -5.31
C LEU A 74 -24.75 9.83 -4.84
N ARG A 75 -25.91 10.39 -4.48
CA ARG A 75 -26.02 11.75 -3.99
C ARG A 75 -25.88 11.79 -2.47
N GLY A 76 -24.93 12.56 -1.96
CA GLY A 76 -24.78 12.80 -0.52
C GLY A 76 -25.86 13.74 0.03
N VAL A 77 -26.29 13.51 1.27
CA VAL A 77 -27.28 14.32 2.00
C VAL A 77 -26.57 15.19 3.03
N HIS A 78 -27.08 16.40 3.27
CA HIS A 78 -26.53 17.26 4.31
C HIS A 78 -27.25 16.93 5.60
N GLN A 79 -26.52 16.38 6.57
CA GLN A 79 -27.06 15.98 7.87
C GLN A 79 -26.06 16.42 8.94
N GLU A 80 -26.54 17.15 9.96
CA GLU A 80 -25.75 17.56 11.13
C GLU A 80 -24.48 18.35 10.76
N GLY A 81 -24.59 19.28 9.81
CA GLY A 81 -23.47 20.10 9.36
C GLY A 81 -22.42 19.36 8.52
N LYS A 82 -22.63 18.06 8.23
CA LYS A 82 -21.71 17.23 7.44
C LYS A 82 -22.41 16.66 6.19
N ARG A 83 -21.61 16.32 5.19
CA ARG A 83 -22.07 15.59 4.00
C ARG A 83 -21.97 14.09 4.28
N GLN A 84 -23.10 13.39 4.21
CA GLN A 84 -23.19 11.96 4.47
C GLN A 84 -23.67 11.21 3.22
N TYR A 85 -23.14 10.03 3.00
CA TYR A 85 -23.42 9.13 1.87
C TYR A 85 -23.91 7.82 2.45
N SER A 86 -25.21 7.71 2.67
CA SER A 86 -25.79 6.49 3.21
C SER A 86 -25.75 5.34 2.22
N TYR A 87 -25.71 4.12 2.75
CA TYR A 87 -25.71 2.91 1.96
C TYR A 87 -26.90 2.88 0.97
N LYS A 88 -26.63 2.52 -0.28
CA LYS A 88 -27.63 2.32 -1.33
C LYS A 88 -27.20 1.17 -2.22
N CYS A 89 -28.12 0.24 -2.46
CA CYS A 89 -27.96 -0.84 -3.42
C CYS A 89 -29.29 -1.06 -4.16
N PRO A 90 -29.32 -1.15 -5.50
CA PRO A 90 -28.18 -1.01 -6.42
C PRO A 90 -27.67 0.44 -6.54
N LEU A 91 -26.39 0.57 -6.94
CA LEU A 91 -25.78 1.84 -7.31
C LEU A 91 -25.92 2.09 -8.81
N GLU A 92 -26.21 3.32 -9.19
CA GLU A 92 -26.16 3.77 -10.59
C GLU A 92 -24.71 4.12 -10.94
N ILE A 93 -24.06 3.24 -11.70
CA ILE A 93 -22.63 3.33 -12.05
C ILE A 93 -22.43 4.24 -13.27
N ARG A 94 -21.37 5.05 -13.24
CA ARG A 94 -20.94 5.88 -14.37
C ARG A 94 -20.26 5.03 -15.43
N THR A 95 -20.62 5.26 -16.68
CA THR A 95 -19.91 4.70 -17.82
C THR A 95 -18.88 5.70 -18.35
N ALA A 96 -17.97 5.25 -19.21
CA ALA A 96 -17.05 6.15 -19.89
C ALA A 96 -17.80 7.26 -20.66
N ASP A 97 -18.87 6.88 -21.36
CA ASP A 97 -19.70 7.81 -22.11
C ASP A 97 -20.46 8.78 -21.20
N SER A 98 -21.01 8.31 -20.07
CA SER A 98 -21.72 9.19 -19.15
C SER A 98 -20.76 10.17 -18.46
N PHE A 99 -19.57 9.70 -18.05
CA PHE A 99 -18.53 10.52 -17.45
C PHE A 99 -18.03 11.61 -18.41
N ALA A 100 -17.74 11.25 -19.67
CA ALA A 100 -17.33 12.19 -20.69
C ALA A 100 -18.42 13.23 -20.98
N ARG A 101 -19.66 12.79 -21.22
CA ARG A 101 -20.81 13.65 -21.49
C ARG A 101 -21.10 14.64 -20.35
N ASP A 102 -21.06 14.19 -19.10
CA ASP A 102 -21.27 15.06 -17.94
C ASP A 102 -20.15 16.12 -17.85
N SER A 103 -18.90 15.72 -18.10
CA SER A 103 -17.76 16.64 -18.10
C SER A 103 -17.84 17.69 -19.23
N THR A 104 -18.25 17.30 -20.43
CA THR A 104 -18.45 18.21 -21.58
C THR A 104 -19.61 19.16 -21.32
N THR A 105 -20.71 18.66 -20.75
CA THR A 105 -21.85 19.47 -20.31
C THR A 105 -21.42 20.51 -19.29
N ALA A 106 -20.68 20.11 -18.25
CA ALA A 106 -20.17 21.00 -17.22
C ALA A 106 -19.30 22.13 -17.83
N SER A 107 -18.39 21.75 -18.74
CA SER A 107 -17.51 22.70 -19.43
C SER A 107 -18.29 23.67 -20.34
N ARG A 108 -19.23 23.16 -21.13
CA ARG A 108 -20.03 23.96 -22.08
C ARG A 108 -20.91 24.97 -21.37
N PHE A 109 -21.58 24.56 -20.29
CA PHE A 109 -22.52 25.40 -19.55
C PHE A 109 -21.89 26.10 -18.34
N LYS A 110 -20.58 25.90 -18.10
CA LYS A 110 -19.82 26.47 -16.98
C LYS A 110 -20.52 26.30 -15.63
N ARG A 111 -21.09 25.11 -15.39
CA ARG A 111 -21.81 24.78 -14.17
C ARG A 111 -21.49 23.37 -13.71
N ASN A 112 -21.75 23.10 -12.45
CA ASN A 112 -21.67 21.74 -11.93
C ASN A 112 -22.66 20.83 -12.66
N GLU A 113 -22.15 19.75 -13.26
CA GLU A 113 -22.97 18.68 -13.81
C GLU A 113 -22.59 17.38 -13.14
N LYS A 114 -23.47 16.88 -12.26
CA LYS A 114 -23.28 15.62 -11.53
C LYS A 114 -21.87 15.48 -10.92
N GLY A 115 -21.31 16.56 -10.37
CA GLY A 115 -19.97 16.52 -9.76
C GLY A 115 -18.84 16.97 -10.66
N HIS A 116 -19.02 17.00 -11.98
CA HIS A 116 -18.03 17.59 -12.89
C HIS A 116 -18.08 19.11 -12.83
N LEU A 117 -16.92 19.74 -12.84
CA LEU A 117 -16.74 21.20 -12.98
C LEU A 117 -16.25 21.57 -14.39
N GLY A 118 -15.76 20.59 -15.15
CA GLY A 118 -15.40 20.69 -16.56
C GLY A 118 -14.76 19.40 -17.05
N VAL A 119 -14.06 19.47 -18.17
CA VAL A 119 -13.28 18.34 -18.70
C VAL A 119 -12.00 18.17 -17.87
N SER A 120 -11.61 16.92 -17.63
CA SER A 120 -10.39 16.57 -16.90
C SER A 120 -9.14 16.85 -17.72
N VAL A 121 -8.04 17.26 -17.07
CA VAL A 121 -6.75 17.48 -17.72
C VAL A 121 -6.19 16.19 -18.35
N VAL A 122 -6.51 15.04 -17.77
CA VAL A 122 -6.06 13.73 -18.26
C VAL A 122 -7.02 13.08 -19.26
N ALA A 123 -8.13 13.75 -19.62
CA ALA A 123 -9.12 13.18 -20.55
C ALA A 123 -8.56 12.94 -21.97
N ASN A 124 -7.49 13.64 -22.33
CA ASN A 124 -6.85 13.54 -23.64
C ASN A 124 -5.77 12.42 -23.70
N LEU A 125 -5.43 11.80 -22.58
CA LEU A 125 -4.47 10.70 -22.56
C LEU A 125 -5.12 9.45 -23.18
N LEU A 126 -4.56 8.97 -24.28
CA LEU A 126 -5.18 7.96 -25.16
C LEU A 126 -5.57 6.66 -24.43
N ASP A 127 -4.77 6.26 -23.43
CA ASP A 127 -4.95 5.00 -22.70
C ASP A 127 -5.85 5.11 -21.46
N ILE A 128 -6.25 6.33 -21.07
CA ILE A 128 -7.03 6.56 -19.85
C ILE A 128 -8.51 6.62 -20.19
N GLN A 129 -9.22 5.54 -19.87
CA GLN A 129 -10.67 5.53 -19.89
C GLN A 129 -11.23 5.88 -18.51
N LEU A 130 -11.73 7.11 -18.34
CA LEU A 130 -12.38 7.56 -17.10
C LEU A 130 -13.84 7.08 -17.01
N PRO A 131 -14.34 6.71 -15.82
CA PRO A 131 -13.65 6.72 -14.52
C PRO A 131 -12.88 5.42 -14.24
N TYR A 132 -12.92 4.43 -15.13
CA TYR A 132 -12.40 3.08 -14.86
C TYR A 132 -10.88 3.01 -14.63
N SER A 133 -10.15 4.05 -15.01
CA SER A 133 -8.69 4.17 -14.84
C SER A 133 -8.30 4.91 -13.54
N ILE A 134 -9.28 5.29 -12.71
CA ILE A 134 -9.04 5.93 -11.42
C ILE A 134 -8.82 4.85 -10.37
N ILE A 135 -7.68 4.87 -9.70
CA ILE A 135 -7.36 4.03 -8.54
C ILE A 135 -7.62 4.84 -7.26
N ILE A 136 -8.53 4.34 -6.44
CA ILE A 136 -8.72 4.81 -5.07
C ILE A 136 -7.48 4.46 -4.26
N ASP A 137 -6.79 5.49 -3.79
CA ASP A 137 -5.64 5.32 -2.92
C ASP A 137 -6.07 4.83 -1.54
N TYR A 138 -5.89 3.53 -1.28
CA TYR A 138 -6.28 2.92 -0.01
C TYR A 138 -5.47 3.47 1.18
N ALA A 139 -4.26 4.00 0.95
CA ALA A 139 -3.45 4.63 2.00
C ALA A 139 -4.18 5.84 2.58
N HIS A 140 -4.62 6.74 1.69
CA HIS A 140 -5.30 7.97 2.07
C HIS A 140 -6.77 7.73 2.42
N ALA A 141 -7.46 6.89 1.64
CA ALA A 141 -8.86 6.58 1.85
C ALA A 141 -9.06 5.65 3.06
N SER A 142 -8.66 4.39 2.95
CA SER A 142 -8.97 3.38 3.96
C SER A 142 -8.22 3.61 5.26
N LEU A 143 -6.91 3.89 5.20
CA LEU A 143 -6.07 3.94 6.39
C LEU A 143 -6.14 5.32 7.07
N LEU A 144 -5.58 6.34 6.42
CA LEU A 144 -5.41 7.66 7.04
C LEU A 144 -6.72 8.42 7.27
N ARG A 145 -7.79 8.12 6.53
CA ARG A 145 -9.09 8.72 6.74
C ARG A 145 -10.05 7.79 7.46
N HIS A 146 -10.50 6.70 6.83
CA HIS A 146 -11.57 5.89 7.42
C HIS A 146 -11.14 5.17 8.71
N SER A 147 -10.10 4.35 8.67
CA SER A 147 -9.62 3.58 9.83
C SER A 147 -9.25 4.51 10.98
N LYS A 148 -8.50 5.59 10.70
CA LYS A 148 -8.14 6.60 11.71
C LYS A 148 -9.37 7.25 12.37
N SER A 149 -10.42 7.57 11.61
CA SER A 149 -11.66 8.12 12.17
C SER A 149 -12.36 7.12 13.09
N ILE A 150 -12.48 5.85 12.68
CA ILE A 150 -13.11 4.82 13.52
C ILE A 150 -12.28 4.53 14.77
N PHE A 151 -10.96 4.47 14.63
CA PHE A 151 -10.03 4.37 15.76
C PHE A 151 -10.24 5.48 16.78
N SER A 152 -10.35 6.72 16.31
CA SER A 152 -10.60 7.87 17.19
C SER A 152 -11.96 7.78 17.88
N GLU A 153 -13.01 7.37 17.16
CA GLU A 153 -14.36 7.22 17.71
C GLU A 153 -14.38 6.17 18.82
N LEU A 154 -13.90 4.97 18.52
CA LEU A 154 -13.90 3.84 19.45
C LEU A 154 -12.98 4.07 20.65
N TYR A 155 -11.81 4.66 20.44
CA TYR A 155 -10.92 5.06 21.53
C TYR A 155 -11.55 6.15 22.41
N GLY A 156 -12.33 7.06 21.80
CA GLY A 156 -13.13 8.08 22.48
C GLY A 156 -14.18 7.50 23.43
N CYS A 157 -14.70 6.31 23.17
CA CYS A 157 -15.66 5.64 24.06
C CYS A 157 -15.02 5.00 25.30
N LEU A 158 -13.70 4.80 25.32
CA LEU A 158 -12.99 4.13 26.41
C LEU A 158 -12.72 5.07 27.59
N SER A 159 -12.69 4.52 28.80
CA SER A 159 -12.28 5.27 30.00
C SER A 159 -10.77 5.59 29.96
N PRO A 160 -10.30 6.66 30.64
CA PRO A 160 -8.88 7.03 30.63
C PRO A 160 -7.92 5.91 31.07
N ALA A 161 -8.33 5.07 32.03
CA ALA A 161 -7.54 3.92 32.48
C ALA A 161 -7.39 2.88 31.36
N ILE A 162 -8.51 2.49 30.73
CA ILE A 162 -8.50 1.52 29.63
C ILE A 162 -7.70 2.05 28.43
N ARG A 163 -7.83 3.33 28.12
CA ARG A 163 -7.03 3.98 27.06
C ARG A 163 -5.53 3.82 27.29
N ASN A 164 -5.08 4.00 28.53
CA ASN A 164 -3.69 3.83 28.91
C ASN A 164 -3.24 2.36 28.73
N ASP A 165 -4.07 1.40 29.14
CA ASP A 165 -3.76 -0.02 28.99
C ASP A 165 -3.67 -0.43 27.52
N VAL A 166 -4.59 0.06 26.68
CA VAL A 166 -4.58 -0.14 25.22
C VAL A 166 -3.32 0.43 24.59
N ASP A 167 -2.92 1.66 24.94
CA ASP A 167 -1.69 2.28 24.44
C ASP A 167 -0.44 1.46 24.79
N ILE A 168 -0.37 0.97 26.03
CA ILE A 168 0.73 0.12 26.50
C ILE A 168 0.73 -1.21 25.72
N ALA A 169 -0.43 -1.83 25.53
CA ALA A 169 -0.56 -3.08 24.80
C ALA A 169 -0.12 -2.93 23.34
N LEU A 170 -0.50 -1.85 22.67
CA LEU A 170 -0.10 -1.57 21.29
C LEU A 170 1.40 -1.36 21.14
N ALA A 171 1.99 -0.58 22.06
CA ALA A 171 3.42 -0.32 22.06
C ALA A 171 4.26 -1.58 22.32
N LYS A 172 3.71 -2.53 23.10
CA LYS A 172 4.37 -3.79 23.46
C LYS A 172 4.09 -4.96 22.52
N GLN A 173 3.14 -4.82 21.60
CA GLN A 173 2.78 -5.91 20.70
C GLN A 173 4.01 -6.36 19.89
N PRO A 174 4.38 -7.65 19.93
CA PRO A 174 5.52 -8.14 19.18
C PRO A 174 5.24 -8.10 17.67
N PHE A 175 6.27 -7.75 16.89
CA PHE A 175 6.22 -7.74 15.44
C PHE A 175 7.29 -8.62 14.84
N PRO A 176 7.02 -9.27 13.68
CA PRO A 176 8.07 -9.89 12.91
C PRO A 176 9.14 -8.86 12.53
N HIS A 177 10.41 -9.26 12.55
CA HIS A 177 11.57 -8.38 12.33
C HIS A 177 11.55 -7.63 10.98
N PHE A 178 10.81 -8.12 9.99
CA PHE A 178 10.69 -7.49 8.67
C PHE A 178 9.70 -6.30 8.64
N PHE A 179 8.99 -6.03 9.73
CA PHE A 179 8.19 -4.83 9.85
C PHE A 179 9.10 -3.63 10.15
N HIS A 180 9.27 -2.74 9.19
CA HIS A 180 10.10 -1.54 9.33
C HIS A 180 9.53 -0.49 10.31
N ARG A 181 8.25 -0.58 10.70
CA ARG A 181 7.60 0.35 11.63
C ARG A 181 6.72 -0.40 12.62
N HIS A 182 6.90 -0.11 13.90
CA HIS A 182 6.03 -0.59 14.98
C HIS A 182 4.69 0.14 14.99
N MET A 183 3.70 -0.41 15.71
CA MET A 183 2.47 0.32 15.98
C MET A 183 2.73 1.49 16.91
N LYS A 184 2.01 2.59 16.69
CA LYS A 184 1.99 3.73 17.60
C LYS A 184 0.81 3.65 18.57
N SER A 185 0.96 4.34 19.69
CA SER A 185 -0.13 4.62 20.63
C SER A 185 -1.26 5.41 19.93
N PHE A 186 -2.49 5.25 20.41
CA PHE A 186 -3.62 6.00 19.88
C PHE A 186 -3.59 7.49 20.28
N LYS A 187 -2.82 7.86 21.31
CA LYS A 187 -2.53 9.26 21.64
C LYS A 187 -1.86 10.00 20.48
N ASP A 188 -1.06 9.28 19.69
CA ASP A 188 -0.32 9.82 18.57
C ASP A 188 -1.06 9.68 17.23
N LEU A 189 -2.37 9.34 17.24
CA LEU A 189 -3.16 9.15 16.02
C LEU A 189 -3.06 10.37 15.09
N LEU A 190 -2.94 11.59 15.61
CA LEU A 190 -2.82 12.78 14.77
C LEU A 190 -1.62 12.72 13.81
N PHE A 191 -0.48 12.19 14.27
CA PHE A 191 0.80 12.14 13.54
C PHE A 191 1.18 10.72 13.08
N ILE A 192 0.20 9.84 12.98
CA ILE A 192 0.40 8.45 12.56
C ILE A 192 0.57 8.35 11.04
N LYS A 193 1.48 7.48 10.58
CA LYS A 193 1.68 7.20 9.17
C LYS A 193 0.73 6.11 8.68
N ALA A 194 0.44 6.08 7.38
CA ALA A 194 -0.45 5.08 6.79
C ALA A 194 0.00 3.64 7.08
N THR A 195 1.30 3.36 7.01
CA THR A 195 1.86 2.04 7.32
C THR A 195 1.67 1.64 8.79
N GLU A 196 1.70 2.59 9.72
CA GLU A 196 1.45 2.35 11.14
C GLU A 196 -0.04 2.06 11.39
N VAL A 197 -0.94 2.83 10.74
CA VAL A 197 -2.39 2.55 10.75
C VAL A 197 -2.70 1.16 10.19
N ARG A 198 -2.06 0.77 9.08
CA ARG A 198 -2.19 -0.58 8.50
C ARG A 198 -1.82 -1.67 9.50
N ASN A 199 -0.74 -1.47 10.24
CA ASN A 199 -0.28 -2.45 11.23
C ASN A 199 -1.26 -2.54 12.39
N ILE A 200 -1.78 -1.41 12.87
CA ILE A 200 -2.85 -1.40 13.87
C ILE A 200 -4.08 -2.12 13.32
N LEU A 201 -4.55 -1.78 12.13
CA LEU A 201 -5.75 -2.35 11.54
C LEU A 201 -5.69 -3.88 11.43
N PHE A 202 -4.58 -4.43 10.95
CA PHE A 202 -4.47 -5.86 10.67
C PHE A 202 -3.96 -6.71 11.83
N TYR A 203 -3.18 -6.14 12.75
CA TYR A 203 -2.46 -6.91 13.77
C TYR A 203 -2.65 -6.40 15.20
N GLY A 204 -3.06 -5.14 15.38
CA GLY A 204 -3.22 -4.53 16.70
C GLY A 204 -4.66 -4.49 17.18
N PHE A 205 -5.58 -4.10 16.30
CA PHE A 205 -6.92 -3.67 16.70
C PHE A 205 -7.70 -4.80 17.34
N LEU A 206 -7.98 -5.89 16.62
CA LEU A 206 -8.79 -6.99 17.17
C LEU A 206 -8.15 -7.63 18.41
N PRO A 207 -6.85 -7.99 18.42
CA PRO A 207 -6.24 -8.60 19.60
C PRO A 207 -6.33 -7.76 20.88
N ILE A 208 -6.34 -6.43 20.73
CA ILE A 208 -6.29 -5.51 21.87
C ILE A 208 -7.68 -5.00 22.25
N PHE A 209 -8.50 -4.58 21.28
CA PHE A 209 -9.76 -3.90 21.56
C PHE A 209 -10.94 -4.83 21.85
N HIS A 210 -10.88 -6.12 21.47
CA HIS A 210 -12.01 -7.04 21.68
C HIS A 210 -12.38 -7.23 23.16
N GLN A 211 -11.45 -6.97 24.08
CA GLN A 211 -11.67 -7.07 25.53
C GLN A 211 -12.29 -5.82 26.14
N HIS A 212 -12.29 -4.71 25.39
CA HIS A 212 -12.64 -3.38 25.88
C HIS A 212 -13.86 -2.77 25.19
N LEU A 213 -14.31 -3.38 24.09
CA LEU A 213 -15.48 -2.94 23.32
C LEU A 213 -16.58 -4.01 23.34
N PRO A 214 -17.85 -3.60 23.23
CA PRO A 214 -18.96 -4.54 23.04
C PRO A 214 -18.73 -5.47 21.84
N LEU A 215 -19.18 -6.72 21.97
CA LEU A 215 -18.96 -7.76 20.95
C LEU A 215 -19.57 -7.37 19.59
N ASN A 216 -20.75 -6.73 19.59
CA ASN A 216 -21.42 -6.27 18.37
C ASN A 216 -20.59 -5.20 17.62
N VAL A 217 -20.04 -4.21 18.34
CA VAL A 217 -19.16 -3.18 17.77
C VAL A 217 -17.89 -3.80 17.21
N THR A 218 -17.25 -4.69 17.98
CA THR A 218 -16.03 -5.39 17.57
C THR A 218 -16.28 -6.27 16.35
N SER A 219 -17.39 -7.01 16.32
CA SER A 219 -17.77 -7.89 15.21
C SER A 219 -18.07 -7.09 13.94
N HIS A 220 -18.76 -5.95 14.07
CA HIS A 220 -19.04 -5.07 12.95
C HIS A 220 -17.75 -4.50 12.36
N PHE A 221 -16.82 -4.01 13.18
CA PHE A 221 -15.53 -3.54 12.68
C PHE A 221 -14.64 -4.67 12.14
N ALA A 222 -14.78 -5.89 12.65
CA ALA A 222 -14.10 -7.07 12.11
C ALA A 222 -14.51 -7.37 10.66
N LEU A 223 -15.75 -7.06 10.24
CA LEU A 223 -16.16 -7.15 8.84
C LEU A 223 -15.29 -6.25 7.95
N TYR A 224 -15.07 -5.00 8.39
CA TYR A 224 -14.20 -4.05 7.68
C TYR A 224 -12.75 -4.54 7.62
N ILE A 225 -12.18 -4.92 8.77
CA ILE A 225 -10.80 -5.43 8.84
C ILE A 225 -10.62 -6.63 7.91
N SER A 226 -11.56 -7.58 7.93
CA SER A 226 -11.51 -8.79 7.12
C SER A 226 -11.61 -8.48 5.63
N GLY A 227 -12.57 -7.63 5.22
CA GLY A 227 -12.70 -7.19 3.84
C GLY A 227 -11.44 -6.50 3.33
N MET A 228 -10.88 -5.57 4.11
CA MET A 228 -9.63 -4.88 3.76
C MET A 228 -8.44 -5.84 3.69
N ARG A 229 -8.35 -6.82 4.60
CA ARG A 229 -7.26 -7.80 4.63
C ARG A 229 -7.26 -8.68 3.40
N LEU A 230 -8.44 -9.13 2.96
CA LEU A 230 -8.61 -9.94 1.76
C LEU A 230 -8.18 -9.20 0.50
N LEU A 231 -8.49 -7.91 0.40
CA LEU A 231 -8.09 -7.09 -0.75
C LEU A 231 -6.63 -6.63 -0.69
N HIS A 232 -6.02 -6.64 0.49
CA HIS A 232 -4.64 -6.18 0.68
C HIS A 232 -3.59 -7.22 0.29
N GLY A 233 -3.81 -8.48 0.68
CA GLY A 233 -2.85 -9.55 0.49
C GLY A 233 -3.00 -10.32 -0.82
N SER A 234 -2.19 -11.39 -0.95
CA SER A 234 -2.38 -12.40 -1.99
C SER A 234 -3.80 -13.00 -1.89
N PRO A 235 -4.46 -13.32 -3.02
CA PRO A 235 -5.83 -13.81 -3.02
C PRO A 235 -5.93 -15.18 -2.34
N ILE A 236 -6.31 -15.20 -1.06
CA ILE A 236 -6.42 -16.42 -0.23
C ILE A 236 -7.51 -17.34 -0.79
N PHE A 237 -8.56 -16.78 -1.38
CA PHE A 237 -9.70 -17.49 -1.94
C PHE A 237 -9.72 -17.46 -3.48
N GLY A 238 -8.56 -17.28 -4.11
CA GLY A 238 -8.44 -17.15 -5.57
C GLY A 238 -9.38 -16.08 -6.13
N ASP A 239 -10.09 -16.41 -7.21
CA ASP A 239 -11.00 -15.49 -7.91
C ASP A 239 -12.21 -15.04 -7.07
N GLN A 240 -12.54 -15.76 -5.99
CA GLN A 240 -13.64 -15.37 -5.10
C GLN A 240 -13.24 -14.30 -4.08
N THR A 241 -11.94 -14.02 -3.93
CA THR A 241 -11.42 -13.11 -2.90
C THR A 241 -12.10 -11.73 -2.96
N SER A 242 -12.21 -11.12 -4.15
CA SER A 242 -12.85 -9.81 -4.34
C SER A 242 -14.34 -9.84 -3.97
N THR A 243 -15.03 -10.93 -4.29
CA THR A 243 -16.47 -11.10 -4.04
C THR A 243 -16.77 -11.29 -2.56
N ILE A 244 -16.00 -12.11 -1.85
CA ILE A 244 -16.14 -12.30 -0.41
C ILE A 244 -15.82 -10.99 0.32
N ALA A 245 -14.72 -10.33 -0.04
CA ALA A 245 -14.36 -9.04 0.55
C ALA A 245 -15.46 -7.99 0.34
N ASN A 246 -16.06 -7.96 -0.86
CA ASN A 246 -17.17 -7.06 -1.15
C ASN A 246 -18.39 -7.34 -0.26
N ALA A 247 -18.76 -8.60 -0.06
CA ALA A 247 -19.88 -8.95 0.82
C ALA A 247 -19.65 -8.45 2.25
N LEU A 248 -18.44 -8.61 2.78
CA LEU A 248 -18.06 -8.11 4.11
C LEU A 248 -18.12 -6.58 4.19
N LEU A 249 -17.54 -5.88 3.21
CA LEU A 249 -17.54 -4.42 3.17
C LEU A 249 -18.95 -3.84 2.96
N MET A 250 -19.80 -4.49 2.18
CA MET A 250 -21.19 -4.05 1.98
C MET A 250 -22.02 -4.26 3.23
N LYS A 251 -21.83 -5.38 3.94
CA LYS A 251 -22.50 -5.58 5.23
C LYS A 251 -22.04 -4.56 6.28
N TYR A 252 -20.73 -4.28 6.31
CA TYR A 252 -20.18 -3.21 7.16
C TYR A 252 -20.82 -1.86 6.85
N TYR A 253 -20.95 -1.50 5.57
CA TYR A 253 -21.52 -0.21 5.14
C TYR A 253 -23.03 -0.12 5.40
N GLU A 254 -23.79 -1.18 5.12
CA GLU A 254 -25.23 -1.26 5.41
C GLU A 254 -25.54 -0.98 6.88
N ASP A 255 -24.82 -1.65 7.78
CA ASP A 255 -25.04 -1.55 9.23
C ASP A 255 -24.30 -0.37 9.87
N PHE A 256 -23.53 0.41 9.09
CA PHE A 256 -22.56 1.38 9.61
C PHE A 256 -23.20 2.41 10.57
N ARG A 257 -24.38 2.91 10.22
CA ARG A 257 -25.08 3.93 10.99
C ARG A 257 -25.52 3.45 12.38
N LEU A 258 -25.68 2.14 12.57
CA LEU A 258 -26.04 1.55 13.86
C LEU A 258 -24.91 1.71 14.90
N TYR A 259 -23.67 1.86 14.45
CA TYR A 259 -22.48 1.88 15.31
C TYR A 259 -21.73 3.22 15.28
N TYR A 260 -21.78 3.96 14.17
CA TYR A 260 -20.93 5.14 13.94
C TYR A 260 -21.74 6.33 13.41
N HIS A 261 -22.49 6.98 14.30
CA HIS A 261 -23.40 8.05 13.89
C HIS A 261 -22.65 9.23 13.23
N GLY A 262 -23.11 9.65 12.05
CA GLY A 262 -22.58 10.82 11.36
C GLY A 262 -21.18 10.65 10.73
N LEU A 263 -20.65 9.43 10.67
CA LEU A 263 -19.35 9.12 10.05
C LEU A 263 -19.46 8.50 8.64
N GLU A 264 -20.65 8.51 8.03
CA GLU A 264 -20.94 8.03 6.68
C GLU A 264 -20.35 8.95 5.58
N ASN A 265 -19.04 9.19 5.61
CA ASN A 265 -18.36 10.08 4.67
C ASN A 265 -18.11 9.41 3.29
N ILE A 266 -17.64 10.19 2.31
CA ILE A 266 -17.36 9.67 0.96
C ILE A 266 -16.35 8.51 0.98
N THR A 267 -15.43 8.50 1.93
CA THR A 267 -14.39 7.48 1.99
C THR A 267 -14.95 6.12 2.39
N LEU A 268 -15.93 6.08 3.30
CA LEU A 268 -16.72 4.87 3.53
C LEU A 268 -17.41 4.42 2.24
N HIS A 269 -18.05 5.35 1.52
CA HIS A 269 -18.72 5.02 0.26
C HIS A 269 -17.77 4.44 -0.79
N LEU A 270 -16.54 4.96 -0.90
CA LEU A 270 -15.55 4.47 -1.86
C LEU A 270 -15.21 2.98 -1.70
N HIS A 271 -15.38 2.42 -0.49
CA HIS A 271 -15.19 0.98 -0.26
C HIS A 271 -16.17 0.12 -1.08
N SER A 272 -17.32 0.66 -1.51
CA SER A 272 -18.25 -0.04 -2.44
C SER A 272 -17.71 -0.26 -3.84
N HIS A 273 -16.63 0.42 -4.21
CA HIS A 273 -15.98 0.28 -5.53
C HIS A 273 -14.71 -0.58 -5.47
N TYR A 274 -14.33 -1.07 -4.28
CA TYR A 274 -13.09 -1.83 -4.08
C TYR A 274 -13.06 -3.18 -4.79
N LYS A 275 -14.21 -3.84 -4.95
CA LYS A 275 -14.30 -5.06 -5.75
C LYS A 275 -13.79 -4.82 -7.18
N ASN A 276 -14.37 -3.84 -7.86
CA ASN A 276 -14.03 -3.50 -9.24
C ASN A 276 -12.56 -3.07 -9.37
N GLN A 277 -12.06 -2.30 -8.41
CA GLN A 277 -10.66 -1.90 -8.39
C GLN A 277 -9.72 -3.10 -8.24
N HIS A 278 -10.01 -4.01 -7.30
CA HIS A 278 -9.18 -5.19 -7.09
C HIS A 278 -9.21 -6.13 -8.30
N GLU A 279 -10.37 -6.31 -8.93
CA GLU A 279 -10.50 -7.13 -10.14
C GLU A 279 -9.70 -6.56 -11.33
N ARG A 280 -9.57 -5.23 -11.40
CA ARG A 280 -8.85 -4.55 -12.48
C ARG A 280 -7.35 -4.40 -12.23
N PHE A 281 -6.95 -4.11 -10.99
CA PHE A 281 -5.57 -3.70 -10.65
C PHE A 281 -4.88 -4.63 -9.66
N GLY A 282 -5.59 -5.61 -9.09
CA GLY A 282 -5.05 -6.57 -8.14
C GLY A 282 -5.00 -6.07 -6.69
N ALA A 283 -4.12 -6.69 -5.92
CA ALA A 283 -4.04 -6.52 -4.47
C ALA A 283 -3.56 -5.12 -4.05
N PHE A 284 -4.14 -4.60 -2.96
CA PHE A 284 -3.80 -3.25 -2.47
C PHE A 284 -2.37 -3.15 -1.97
N SER A 285 -1.68 -4.25 -1.66
CA SER A 285 -0.25 -4.24 -1.36
C SER A 285 0.61 -3.61 -2.46
N HIS A 286 0.12 -3.57 -3.69
CA HIS A 286 0.81 -3.02 -4.85
C HIS A 286 0.16 -1.72 -5.38
N LEU A 287 -0.89 -1.22 -4.72
CA LEU A 287 -1.66 -0.06 -5.17
C LEU A 287 -1.60 1.08 -4.16
N GLY A 288 -1.78 2.31 -4.64
CA GLY A 288 -1.79 3.53 -3.82
C GLY A 288 -0.45 4.25 -3.79
N SER A 289 -0.38 5.32 -3.01
CA SER A 289 0.70 6.31 -3.14
C SER A 289 1.88 6.10 -2.17
N PHE A 290 2.05 4.91 -1.59
CA PHE A 290 3.11 4.67 -0.60
C PHE A 290 4.52 4.94 -1.12
N GLY A 291 4.80 4.57 -2.38
CA GLY A 291 6.10 4.80 -3.00
C GLY A 291 6.34 6.29 -3.26
N GLN A 292 5.31 6.98 -3.74
CA GLN A 292 5.32 8.41 -4.03
C GLN A 292 5.52 9.23 -2.74
N GLU A 293 4.78 8.91 -1.67
CA GLU A 293 4.97 9.51 -0.34
C GLU A 293 6.38 9.26 0.21
N GLY A 294 6.92 8.05 -0.01
CA GLY A 294 8.30 7.73 0.35
C GLY A 294 9.32 8.57 -0.41
N LEU A 295 9.13 8.75 -1.71
CA LEU A 295 9.98 9.58 -2.55
C LEU A 295 9.90 11.06 -2.18
N MET A 296 8.70 11.59 -1.93
CA MET A 296 8.53 12.97 -1.47
C MET A 296 9.26 13.19 -0.14
N GLY A 297 9.09 12.29 0.83
CA GLY A 297 9.81 12.37 2.10
C GLY A 297 11.33 12.27 1.95
N TYR A 298 11.83 11.51 0.98
CA TYR A 298 13.25 11.47 0.63
C TYR A 298 13.73 12.81 0.07
N MET A 299 13.01 13.34 -0.93
CA MET A 299 13.33 14.62 -1.54
C MET A 299 13.35 15.74 -0.51
N GLU A 300 12.36 15.81 0.40
CA GLU A 300 12.31 16.77 1.50
C GLU A 300 13.51 16.68 2.44
N SER A 301 14.01 15.47 2.70
CA SER A 301 15.16 15.28 3.60
C SER A 301 16.51 15.62 2.97
N ASN A 302 16.57 15.68 1.63
CA ASN A 302 17.82 15.80 0.87
C ASN A 302 18.06 17.18 0.27
N TYR A 303 17.44 18.23 0.81
CA TYR A 303 17.90 19.60 0.56
C TYR A 303 17.96 20.38 1.88
N THR A 304 19.04 21.14 2.07
CA THR A 304 19.28 21.93 3.30
C THR A 304 19.34 23.44 3.01
N GLY A 305 19.00 23.87 1.79
CA GLY A 305 19.03 25.26 1.34
C GLY A 305 17.70 25.99 1.47
N THR A 306 17.76 27.29 1.77
CA THR A 306 16.58 28.19 1.82
C THR A 306 16.35 28.97 0.52
N ARG A 307 17.24 28.81 -0.47
CA ARG A 307 17.16 29.43 -1.81
C ARG A 307 17.38 28.35 -2.87
N TYR A 308 16.80 28.54 -4.05
CA TYR A 308 16.94 27.62 -5.19
C TYR A 308 16.54 26.18 -4.84
N GLN A 309 15.49 26.01 -4.04
CA GLN A 309 15.08 24.70 -3.51
C GLN A 309 14.76 23.69 -4.61
N GLY A 310 14.08 24.13 -5.68
CA GLY A 310 13.80 23.28 -6.84
C GLY A 310 15.09 22.79 -7.51
N ASP A 311 16.04 23.68 -7.74
CA ASP A 311 17.33 23.35 -8.37
C ASP A 311 18.13 22.37 -7.50
N LEU A 312 18.17 22.60 -6.18
CA LEU A 312 18.85 21.71 -5.23
C LEU A 312 18.21 20.31 -5.16
N ILE A 313 16.88 20.24 -5.19
CA ILE A 313 16.16 18.96 -5.23
C ILE A 313 16.53 18.20 -6.51
N VAL A 314 16.49 18.88 -7.66
CA VAL A 314 16.81 18.28 -8.97
C VAL A 314 18.27 17.83 -9.01
N GLU A 315 19.20 18.66 -8.54
CA GLU A 315 20.63 18.36 -8.53
C GLU A 315 20.93 17.14 -7.64
N ASN A 316 20.46 17.13 -6.40
CA ASN A 316 20.72 16.02 -5.48
C ASN A 316 20.06 14.72 -5.95
N TYR A 317 18.82 14.79 -6.44
CA TYR A 317 18.15 13.62 -7.01
C TYR A 317 18.88 13.08 -8.25
N SER A 318 19.37 13.97 -9.13
CA SER A 318 20.11 13.58 -10.33
C SER A 318 21.44 12.94 -9.98
N LEU A 319 22.18 13.50 -9.01
CA LEU A 319 23.41 12.93 -8.51
C LEU A 319 23.19 11.54 -7.92
N ASP A 320 22.18 11.36 -7.08
CA ASP A 320 21.83 10.05 -6.51
C ASP A 320 21.43 9.04 -7.59
N LEU A 321 20.66 9.48 -8.59
CA LEU A 321 20.27 8.63 -9.72
C LEU A 321 21.50 8.17 -10.52
N ILE A 322 22.41 9.10 -10.87
CA ILE A 322 23.65 8.79 -11.58
C ILE A 322 24.50 7.84 -10.74
N ILE A 323 24.70 8.12 -9.46
CA ILE A 323 25.43 7.24 -8.55
C ILE A 323 24.80 5.85 -8.52
N HIS A 324 23.47 5.75 -8.44
CA HIS A 324 22.77 4.47 -8.45
C HIS A 324 22.94 3.71 -9.78
N LEU A 325 22.91 4.40 -10.93
CA LEU A 325 23.13 3.80 -12.23
C LEU A 325 24.57 3.29 -12.37
N GLU A 326 25.55 4.12 -12.03
CA GLU A 326 26.98 3.76 -12.04
C GLU A 326 27.30 2.61 -11.07
N ILE A 327 26.71 2.64 -9.86
CA ILE A 327 26.82 1.56 -8.88
C ILE A 327 26.18 0.28 -9.42
N ASN A 328 25.02 0.35 -10.09
CA ASN A 328 24.39 -0.83 -10.69
C ASN A 328 25.21 -1.39 -11.85
N ASP A 329 25.81 -0.54 -12.67
CA ASP A 329 26.72 -0.96 -13.73
C ASP A 329 27.99 -1.58 -13.16
N LEU A 330 28.60 -1.00 -12.13
CA LEU A 330 29.72 -1.62 -11.38
C LEU A 330 29.31 -2.93 -10.68
N HIS A 331 28.07 -3.03 -10.20
CA HIS A 331 27.53 -4.22 -9.54
C HIS A 331 27.11 -5.32 -10.51
N SER A 332 26.84 -5.01 -11.78
CA SER A 332 26.69 -6.03 -12.82
C SER A 332 27.97 -6.87 -13.00
N PHE A 333 29.13 -6.33 -12.59
CA PHE A 333 30.41 -7.03 -12.52
C PHE A 333 30.70 -7.70 -11.16
N ALA A 334 29.94 -7.39 -10.09
CA ALA A 334 30.16 -7.95 -8.76
C ALA A 334 29.45 -9.31 -8.59
N LYS A 335 30.22 -10.40 -8.73
CA LYS A 335 29.80 -11.81 -8.59
C LYS A 335 29.41 -12.25 -7.17
N THR A 336 28.70 -11.46 -6.37
CA THR A 336 28.11 -12.01 -5.14
C THR A 336 26.76 -12.64 -5.48
N THR A 337 26.79 -13.92 -5.85
CA THR A 337 25.59 -14.75 -5.97
C THR A 337 24.93 -14.86 -4.59
N ASP A 338 23.66 -14.49 -4.48
CA ASP A 338 22.84 -14.79 -3.31
C ASP A 338 23.03 -16.27 -2.91
N GLY A 339 23.25 -16.51 -1.62
CA GLY A 339 23.54 -17.83 -1.10
C GLY A 339 24.26 -17.86 0.26
N PRO A 340 24.27 -19.03 0.90
CA PRO A 340 24.97 -19.26 2.16
C PRO A 340 26.50 -19.18 1.95
N PHE A 341 27.18 -18.50 2.86
CA PHE A 341 28.63 -18.34 2.86
C PHE A 341 29.16 -18.43 4.30
N ASP A 342 30.47 -18.65 4.51
CA ASP A 342 31.03 -18.94 5.86
C ASP A 342 30.52 -20.27 6.44
N LYS A 343 31.00 -21.40 5.89
CA LYS A 343 30.62 -22.75 6.32
C LYS A 343 31.00 -22.99 7.80
N ASP A 344 30.05 -23.44 8.61
CA ASP A 344 30.33 -23.89 9.97
C ASP A 344 30.83 -25.34 9.96
N SER A 345 32.14 -25.50 9.89
CA SER A 345 32.77 -26.82 9.87
C SER A 345 32.70 -27.54 11.21
N ASN A 346 32.33 -26.85 12.29
CA ASN A 346 32.27 -27.40 13.66
C ASN A 346 30.85 -27.63 14.15
N PHE A 347 29.83 -27.40 13.30
CA PHE A 347 28.44 -27.60 13.69
C PHE A 347 28.16 -29.10 13.90
N ASN A 348 27.68 -29.44 15.09
CA ASN A 348 27.35 -30.81 15.43
C ASN A 348 25.89 -31.11 15.10
N PHE A 349 25.64 -31.80 13.99
CA PHE A 349 24.28 -32.18 13.61
C PHE A 349 23.70 -33.29 14.49
N THR A 350 24.52 -34.13 15.13
CA THR A 350 24.03 -35.25 15.94
C THR A 350 23.51 -34.83 17.31
N SER A 351 23.77 -33.58 17.73
CA SER A 351 23.23 -33.06 19.00
C SER A 351 21.79 -32.55 18.89
N ASN A 352 21.18 -32.54 17.70
CA ASN A 352 19.80 -32.10 17.51
C ASN A 352 18.98 -33.19 16.80
N TYR A 353 17.98 -33.73 17.51
CA TYR A 353 17.16 -34.84 17.06
C TYR A 353 16.38 -34.53 15.77
N VAL A 354 16.08 -33.25 15.49
CA VAL A 354 15.35 -32.85 14.28
C VAL A 354 16.18 -33.15 13.03
N PHE A 355 17.48 -32.85 13.04
CA PHE A 355 18.35 -33.08 11.87
C PHE A 355 18.64 -34.55 11.67
N VAL A 356 18.78 -35.28 12.78
CA VAL A 356 18.92 -36.73 12.75
C VAL A 356 17.66 -37.38 12.17
N ASN A 357 16.47 -36.94 12.57
CA ASN A 357 15.21 -37.49 12.07
C ASN A 357 14.96 -37.15 10.60
N ILE A 358 15.15 -35.89 10.19
CA ILE A 358 15.01 -35.46 8.79
C ILE A 358 16.03 -36.19 7.91
N HIS A 359 17.27 -36.31 8.37
CA HIS A 359 18.26 -37.08 7.64
C HIS A 359 17.84 -38.54 7.54
N ASN A 360 17.42 -39.17 8.64
CA ASN A 360 17.11 -40.60 8.66
C ASN A 360 15.82 -40.96 7.90
N SER A 361 14.90 -40.01 7.68
CA SER A 361 13.74 -40.24 6.82
C SER A 361 14.13 -40.32 5.34
N GLU A 362 15.21 -39.63 4.94
CA GLU A 362 15.60 -39.49 3.53
C GLU A 362 16.96 -40.14 3.15
N CYS A 363 17.85 -40.44 4.11
CA CYS A 363 19.18 -41.03 3.91
C CYS A 363 19.64 -41.89 5.10
N SER A 364 20.36 -42.98 4.81
CA SER A 364 20.98 -43.86 5.83
C SER A 364 22.50 -43.63 5.98
N CYS A 365 23.02 -42.58 5.36
CA CYS A 365 24.44 -42.32 5.24
C CYS A 365 25.09 -41.86 6.57
N ARG A 366 26.32 -42.32 6.84
CA ARG A 366 27.13 -41.89 7.99
C ARG A 366 28.55 -41.49 7.54
N PRO A 367 29.15 -40.42 8.09
CA PRO A 367 28.57 -39.44 9.02
C PRO A 367 27.58 -38.48 8.35
N ILE A 368 26.58 -38.02 9.11
CA ILE A 368 25.48 -37.12 8.67
C ILE A 368 25.96 -35.83 7.97
N ASN A 369 27.17 -35.36 8.32
CA ASN A 369 27.83 -34.18 7.75
C ASN A 369 28.17 -34.32 6.25
N ARG A 370 28.02 -35.52 5.66
CA ARG A 370 28.11 -35.71 4.20
C ARG A 370 26.90 -35.15 3.48
N CYS A 371 25.73 -35.21 4.10
CA CYS A 371 24.46 -34.77 3.52
C CYS A 371 23.99 -33.42 4.03
N LEU A 372 24.40 -33.05 5.24
CA LEU A 372 24.07 -31.76 5.85
C LEU A 372 25.29 -30.84 5.87
N THR A 373 25.11 -29.58 5.52
CA THR A 373 26.14 -28.54 5.68
C THR A 373 25.56 -27.33 6.37
N ALA A 374 26.23 -26.89 7.44
CA ALA A 374 25.88 -25.70 8.18
C ALA A 374 26.70 -24.51 7.71
N PHE A 375 26.12 -23.33 7.76
CA PHE A 375 26.80 -22.07 7.49
C PHE A 375 26.54 -21.12 8.66
N ARG A 376 27.40 -20.12 8.82
CA ARG A 376 27.27 -19.06 9.82
C ARG A 376 26.75 -17.75 9.24
N ARG A 377 26.88 -17.55 7.92
CA ARG A 377 26.33 -16.40 7.20
C ARG A 377 25.61 -16.77 5.91
N CYS A 378 24.77 -15.87 5.41
CA CYS A 378 24.09 -16.00 4.13
C CYS A 378 23.80 -14.63 3.54
N VAL A 379 23.94 -14.47 2.22
CA VAL A 379 23.48 -13.28 1.50
C VAL A 379 22.14 -13.61 0.85
N VAL A 380 21.09 -12.84 1.17
CA VAL A 380 19.82 -12.87 0.42
C VAL A 380 19.45 -11.44 0.10
N HIS A 381 19.18 -11.15 -1.17
CA HIS A 381 18.85 -9.80 -1.64
C HIS A 381 19.83 -8.74 -1.10
N ARG A 382 21.14 -9.06 -1.16
CA ARG A 382 22.23 -8.17 -0.71
C ARG A 382 22.24 -7.84 0.79
N GLN A 383 21.44 -8.52 1.62
CA GLN A 383 21.53 -8.45 3.09
C GLN A 383 22.26 -9.68 3.66
N VAL A 384 23.17 -9.45 4.61
CA VAL A 384 23.91 -10.52 5.31
C VAL A 384 23.16 -10.94 6.57
N TYR A 385 22.76 -12.20 6.58
CA TYR A 385 22.15 -12.87 7.71
C TYR A 385 23.18 -13.69 8.48
N HIS A 386 23.03 -13.82 9.79
CA HIS A 386 23.97 -14.49 10.69
C HIS A 386 23.25 -15.56 11.53
N SER A 387 23.92 -16.70 11.77
CA SER A 387 23.40 -17.80 12.59
C SER A 387 23.62 -17.51 14.07
N MET A 388 22.97 -18.26 14.96
CA MET A 388 23.22 -18.18 16.41
C MET A 388 24.66 -18.54 16.79
N HIS A 389 25.36 -19.31 15.95
CA HIS A 389 26.76 -19.67 16.17
C HIS A 389 27.75 -18.55 15.80
N TYR A 390 27.29 -17.44 15.23
CA TYR A 390 28.17 -16.33 14.83
C TYR A 390 28.45 -15.36 16.00
N LYS A 391 29.68 -15.39 16.50
CA LYS A 391 30.12 -14.67 17.72
C LYS A 391 30.11 -13.13 17.66
N ARG A 392 30.06 -12.51 16.48
CA ARG A 392 30.21 -11.05 16.28
C ARG A 392 28.94 -10.36 15.75
N ARG A 393 27.77 -10.73 16.29
CA ARG A 393 26.45 -10.26 15.86
C ARG A 393 26.16 -8.82 16.31
N GLN A 394 26.91 -7.83 15.83
CA GLN A 394 26.73 -6.43 16.22
C GLN A 394 25.62 -5.71 15.40
N LYS A 395 24.35 -6.16 15.49
CA LYS A 395 23.12 -5.58 14.88
C LYS A 395 22.66 -6.21 13.55
N SER A 396 22.32 -7.50 13.53
CA SER A 396 21.61 -8.12 12.38
C SER A 396 20.46 -9.02 12.86
N ILE A 397 19.29 -8.85 12.25
CA ILE A 397 18.05 -9.59 12.54
C ILE A 397 17.36 -9.94 11.21
N GLY A 398 17.13 -11.24 10.95
CA GLY A 398 16.16 -11.75 9.98
C GLY A 398 16.48 -13.12 9.37
N TYR A 399 15.48 -13.85 8.85
CA TYR A 399 15.65 -15.19 8.25
C TYR A 399 14.71 -15.46 7.06
N PHE A 400 15.15 -16.32 6.14
CA PHE A 400 14.38 -16.96 5.07
C PHE A 400 14.80 -18.44 4.95
N VAL A 401 13.88 -19.33 4.56
CA VAL A 401 14.17 -20.72 4.19
C VAL A 401 14.05 -20.84 2.67
N ARG A 402 15.09 -21.35 1.99
CA ARG A 402 15.04 -21.64 0.55
C ARG A 402 15.44 -23.08 0.28
N TYR A 403 14.53 -23.82 -0.35
CA TYR A 403 14.79 -25.14 -0.94
C TYR A 403 15.25 -24.93 -2.38
N CYS A 404 16.41 -25.48 -2.77
CA CYS A 404 16.86 -25.46 -4.15
C CYS A 404 16.88 -26.89 -4.70
N HIS A 405 15.96 -27.18 -5.62
CA HIS A 405 16.02 -28.37 -6.46
C HIS A 405 16.86 -28.01 -7.69
N ILE A 406 17.95 -28.74 -7.95
CA ILE A 406 18.65 -28.64 -9.24
C ILE A 406 17.96 -29.63 -10.19
N ASN A 407 17.52 -29.12 -11.33
CA ASN A 407 17.10 -29.95 -12.45
C ASN A 407 18.28 -30.77 -12.95
N ASP A 408 18.28 -32.09 -12.77
CA ASP A 408 18.58 -33.00 -13.87
C ASP A 408 18.01 -34.41 -13.62
N ARG A 409 17.69 -35.07 -14.72
CA ARG A 409 16.86 -36.27 -14.82
C ARG A 409 17.62 -37.53 -14.35
N SER A 410 16.84 -38.39 -13.70
CA SER A 410 17.09 -39.81 -13.39
C SER A 410 18.07 -40.13 -12.25
N ILE A 411 17.49 -40.79 -11.22
CA ILE A 411 18.10 -41.37 -10.01
C ILE A 411 18.30 -40.37 -8.86
N HIS A 412 17.36 -40.41 -7.91
CA HIS A 412 17.36 -39.62 -6.69
C HIS A 412 18.59 -39.93 -5.81
N LEU A 413 19.59 -39.04 -5.85
CA LEU A 413 20.59 -38.86 -4.80
C LEU A 413 20.69 -37.35 -4.55
N PHE A 414 19.82 -36.86 -3.66
CA PHE A 414 19.68 -35.45 -3.33
C PHE A 414 21.00 -34.85 -2.82
N SER A 415 21.56 -33.89 -3.56
CA SER A 415 22.81 -33.24 -3.20
C SER A 415 22.59 -32.10 -2.20
N LYS A 416 23.15 -32.29 -0.99
CA LYS A 416 23.53 -31.29 0.02
C LYS A 416 22.40 -30.39 0.56
N ILE A 417 21.88 -30.76 1.74
CA ILE A 417 20.96 -29.92 2.52
C ILE A 417 21.78 -28.84 3.22
N ILE A 418 21.51 -27.58 2.88
CA ILE A 418 22.11 -26.43 3.55
C ILE A 418 21.16 -26.02 4.67
N MET A 419 21.57 -26.25 5.91
CA MET A 419 20.77 -25.91 7.08
C MET A 419 21.41 -24.76 7.84
N PHE A 420 20.59 -23.79 8.23
CA PHE A 420 21.02 -22.64 9.01
C PHE A 420 20.04 -22.45 10.16
N PHE A 421 20.52 -22.53 11.39
CA PHE A 421 19.67 -22.45 12.57
C PHE A 421 19.83 -21.14 13.30
N SER A 422 18.68 -20.59 13.67
CA SER A 422 18.50 -19.66 14.77
C SER A 422 17.04 -19.68 15.18
N ASP A 423 16.79 -19.61 16.48
CA ASP A 423 15.47 -19.35 17.07
C ASP A 423 14.85 -18.03 16.56
#